data_AF-A0A9E3K584-F1
#
_entry.id   AF-A0A9E3K584-F1
#
_cell.length_a   1.000
_cell.length_b   1.000
_cell.length_c   1.000
_cell.angle_alpha   90.00
_cell.angle_beta   90.00
_cell.angle_gamma   90.00
#
_symmetry.space_group_name_H-M   'P 1'
#
loop_
_entity.id
_entity.type
_entity.pdbx_description
1 polymer ?
#
loop_
_entity_poly.entity_id
_entity_poly.type
_entity_poly.pdbx_seq_one_letter_code
_entity_poly.pdbx_strand_id
1 'polypeptide(L)' 'MTAPSASPLLAIQALRAAYGKIEALKGVDLHINPGEIVALIGA' A
#
# COMPACT_ATOMS: atom_id res chain seq x y z
N MET A 1 -25.47 -10.55 11.77
CA MET A 1 -24.85 -11.06 10.52
C MET A 1 -23.67 -10.15 10.22
N THR A 2 -22.48 -10.46 10.73
CA THR A 2 -21.28 -9.66 10.47
C THR A 2 -20.32 -10.58 9.74
N ALA A 3 -20.18 -10.38 8.42
CA ALA A 3 -19.17 -11.08 7.64
C ALA A 3 -17.79 -10.79 8.27
N PRO A 4 -16.84 -11.74 8.25
CA PRO A 4 -15.47 -11.43 8.66
C PRO A 4 -14.96 -10.38 7.68
N SER A 5 -14.97 -9.12 8.10
CA SER A 5 -14.33 -8.03 7.39
C SER A 5 -12.84 -8.34 7.47
N ALA A 6 -12.36 -9.07 6.45
CA ALA A 6 -10.98 -9.47 6.28
C ALA A 6 -10.15 -8.19 6.40
N SER A 7 -9.59 -7.97 7.59
CA SER A 7 -8.75 -6.81 7.83
C SER A 7 -7.51 -7.02 6.98
N PRO A 8 -7.10 -6.02 6.20
CA PRO A 8 -5.95 -6.17 5.32
C PRO A 8 -4.74 -6.58 6.17
N LEU A 9 -3.97 -7.54 5.67
CA LEU A 9 -2.74 -7.98 6.30
C LEU A 9 -1.71 -6.84 6.34
N LEU A 10 -1.70 -6.03 5.27
CA LEU A 10 -0.93 -4.80 5.18
C LEU A 10 -1.85 -3.68 4.70
N ALA A 11 -1.84 -2.55 5.38
CA ALA A 11 -2.49 -1.34 4.91
C ALA A 11 -1.55 -0.15 5.11
N ILE A 12 -1.35 0.60 4.04
CA ILE A 12 -0.50 1.78 3.95
C ILE A 12 -1.40 2.90 3.42
N GLN A 13 -1.32 4.05 4.08
CA GLN A 13 -2.07 5.24 3.69
C GLN A 13 -1.13 6.43 3.52
N ALA A 14 -1.36 7.21 2.47
CA ALA A 14 -0.67 8.43 2.11
C ALA A 14 0.86 8.34 2.18
N LEU A 15 1.44 7.21 1.75
CA LEU A 15 2.88 6.99 1.80
C LEU A 15 3.62 8.02 0.94
N ARG A 16 4.49 8.79 1.58
CA ARG A 16 5.37 9.76 0.95
C ARG A 16 6.82 9.39 1.23
N ALA A 17 7.65 9.46 0.19
CA ALA A 17 9.07 9.19 0.31
C ALA A 17 9.82 10.09 -0.67
N ALA A 18 10.97 10.61 -0.22
CA ALA A 18 11.80 11.49 -1.01
C ALA A 18 13.28 11.15 -0.84
N TYR A 19 14.04 11.30 -1.91
CA TYR A 19 15.49 11.18 -1.93
C TYR A 19 16.09 12.55 -2.28
N GLY A 20 16.66 13.20 -1.26
CA GLY A 20 17.13 14.58 -1.38
C GLY A 20 16.00 15.53 -1.77
N LYS A 21 16.10 16.12 -2.96
CA LYS A 21 15.10 17.07 -3.49
C LYS A 21 13.99 16.41 -4.33
N ILE A 22 14.06 15.10 -4.56
CA ILE A 22 13.13 14.39 -5.44
C ILE A 22 12.12 13.62 -4.60
N GLU A 23 10.83 13.91 -4.77
CA GLU A 23 9.74 13.12 -4.19
C GLU A 23 9.49 11.88 -5.05
N ALA A 24 9.83 10.71 -4.51
CA ALA A 24 9.72 9.41 -5.18
C ALA A 24 8.32 8.79 -5.02
N LEU A 25 7.71 8.92 -3.84
CA LEU A 25 6.33 8.48 -3.59
C LEU A 25 5.49 9.69 -3.19
N LYS A 26 4.38 9.91 -3.90
CA LYS A 26 3.53 11.10 -3.79
C LYS A 26 2.19 10.80 -3.13
N GLY A 27 2.22 10.25 -1.91
CA GLY A 27 1.00 9.94 -1.16
C GLY A 27 0.29 8.72 -1.72
N VAL A 28 0.95 7.56 -1.67
CA VAL A 28 0.42 6.30 -2.20
C VAL A 28 -0.34 5.54 -1.11
N ASP A 29 -1.53 5.06 -1.46
CA ASP A 29 -2.30 4.12 -0.64
C ASP A 29 -2.10 2.70 -1.19
N LEU A 30 -1.86 1.73 -0.31
CA LEU A 30 -1.71 0.31 -0.69
C LEU A 30 -2.34 -0.57 0.40
N HIS A 31 -3.05 -1.60 0.01
CA HIS A 31 -3.44 -2.67 0.92
C HIS A 31 -3.14 -4.03 0.31
N ILE A 32 -2.89 -5.01 1.17
CA ILE A 32 -2.69 -6.40 0.80
C ILE A 32 -3.54 -7.25 1.73
N ASN A 33 -4.41 -8.07 1.17
CA ASN A 33 -5.24 -8.99 1.93
C ASN A 33 -4.48 -10.30 2.25
N PRO A 34 -4.92 -11.06 3.26
CA PRO A 34 -4.33 -12.38 3.53
C PRO A 34 -4.37 -13.29 2.30
N GLY A 35 -3.21 -13.84 1.90
CA GLY A 35 -3.08 -14.72 0.72
C GLY A 35 -2.95 -13.99 -0.62
N GLU A 36 -2.96 -12.65 -0.62
CA GLU A 36 -2.78 -11.83 -1.81
C GLU A 36 -1.30 -11.54 -2.08
N ILE A 37 -0.89 -11.61 -3.35
CA ILE A 37 0.47 -11.25 -3.80
C ILE A 37 0.34 -10.04 -4.73
N VAL A 38 1.00 -8.94 -4.37
CA VAL A 38 1.04 -7.70 -5.16
C VAL A 38 2.45 -7.49 -5.70
N ALA A 39 2.56 -7.21 -7.01
CA ALA A 39 3.81 -6.83 -7.66
C ALA A 39 3.75 -5.36 -8.09
N LEU A 40 4.82 -4.61 -7.79
CA LEU A 40 5.00 -3.23 -8.23
C LEU A 40 6.01 -3.20 -9.36
N ILE A 41 5.66 -2.58 -10.48
CA ILE A 41 6.53 -2.44 -11.65
C ILE A 41 6.63 -0.96 -12.01
N GLY A 42 7.84 -0.49 -12.29
CA GLY A 42 8.15 0.88 -12.65
C GLY A 42 9.07 0.95 -13.87
N ALA A 43 9.13 2.13 -14.48
CA ALA A 43 10.05 2.50 -15.57
C ALA A 43 11.19 3.36 -15.03
#